data_AF-A0A895YDB4-F1
#
_entry.id   AF-A0A895YDB4-F1
#
_cell.length_a   1.000
_cell.length_b   1.000
_cell.length_c   1.000
_cell.angle_alpha   90.00
_cell.angle_beta   90.00
_cell.angle_gamma   90.00
#
_symmetry.space_group_name_H-M   'P 1'
#
loop_
_entity.id
_entity.type
_entity.pdbx_description
1 polymer ?
#
loop_
_entity_poly.entity_id
_entity_poly.type
_entity_poly.pdbx_seq_one_letter_code
_entity_poly.pdbx_strand_id
1 'polypeptide(L)'
;MTPPASPGDQRRHRLEAELVEALAGLPVMQQPDSRQQLVRMLRRRLGPDIPVYDIAEPRYQCVEIVEVCLASPDSWQVVIEVVASFHPHAPQLAQVVELQQEWVKLHDQLLREHEEEVRDVLSEEDWAQLRALLTAIRPSQLGRLFQRATGHRAASPPIWCVDAWDIFVYLAGQYTPPESLPPEMVFLLLLEQEVDEEAAARIRRRNQRQASKFGLTAQLDQRRALTDRRADLPADPQLYVLIQVEQEWEPELGENAEPAVFTVSHYRQWLGDESWHSPLRGVFPDVSRARLALVVEEIVAQVELEWADRRAEVAIEVVLPWQLLNEDIAWWPAERPAAYLGARVLAMTYPVVVRSLDRLRQRRWHGAWRRRWEQLRREPAGDRVYRSRPHGADYFTTMEAELTGDARWGTLVLSEPPAPGAATGIQEVLTGLRAGLPAIIWHRSEPTTDRLWDELRELVGDGGTLRLPIHVRQLRLDALRAEPDQRDQHIGRHVVLLWDDPERRPELDGPEDRIGGANR
;
A
#
# COMPACT_ATOMS: atom_id res chain seq x y z
N MET A 1 -12.50 14.30 6.40
CA MET A 1 -12.13 15.65 6.87
C MET A 1 -10.89 15.51 7.73
N THR A 2 -9.74 15.93 7.21
CA THR A 2 -8.49 16.01 7.99
C THR A 2 -8.75 16.98 9.16
N PRO A 3 -8.40 16.64 10.41
CA PRO A 3 -8.50 17.61 11.49
C PRO A 3 -7.66 18.86 11.14
N PRO A 4 -8.08 20.07 11.57
CA PRO A 4 -7.28 21.27 11.35
C PRO A 4 -5.88 21.06 11.93
N ALA A 5 -4.85 21.40 11.14
CA ALA A 5 -3.46 21.35 11.58
C ALA A 5 -3.32 22.10 12.91
N SER A 6 -2.69 21.47 13.90
CA SER A 6 -2.52 22.07 15.22
C SER A 6 -1.77 23.41 15.09
N PRO A 7 -1.92 24.36 16.03
CA PRO A 7 -1.14 25.60 16.03
C PRO A 7 0.38 25.36 15.96
N GLY A 8 0.84 24.22 16.49
CA GLY A 8 2.22 23.75 16.35
C GLY A 8 2.58 23.38 14.91
N ASP A 9 1.74 22.59 14.23
CA ASP A 9 1.99 22.16 12.84
C ASP A 9 2.04 23.36 11.87
N GLN A 10 1.18 24.36 12.07
CA GLN A 10 1.18 25.58 11.25
C GLN A 10 2.48 26.38 11.41
N ARG A 11 2.98 26.51 12.65
CA ARG A 11 4.27 27.15 12.93
C ARG A 11 5.44 26.40 12.30
N ARG A 12 5.35 25.08 12.19
CA ARG A 12 6.42 24.23 11.64
C ARG A 12 6.48 24.29 10.13
N HIS A 13 5.34 24.18 9.44
CA HIS A 13 5.31 24.40 7.99
C HIS A 13 5.84 25.78 7.60
N ARG A 14 5.59 26.79 8.43
CA ARG A 14 6.18 28.12 8.25
C ARG A 14 7.71 28.08 8.38
N LEU A 15 8.25 27.48 9.46
CA LEU A 15 9.70 27.40 9.68
C LEU A 15 10.43 26.58 8.61
N GLU A 16 9.84 25.47 8.16
CA GLU A 16 10.38 24.66 7.07
C GLU A 16 10.45 25.46 5.77
N ALA A 17 9.37 26.14 5.40
CA ALA A 17 9.35 27.00 4.23
C ALA A 17 10.40 28.13 4.35
N GLU A 18 10.53 28.76 5.51
CA GLU A 18 11.53 29.80 5.76
C GLU A 18 12.98 29.26 5.68
N LEU A 19 13.24 28.04 6.16
CA LEU A 19 14.53 27.36 6.04
C LEU A 19 14.88 27.06 4.59
N VAL A 20 13.91 26.55 3.81
CA VAL A 20 14.09 26.27 2.38
C VAL A 20 14.41 27.57 1.63
N GLU A 21 13.67 28.65 1.89
CA GLU A 21 13.89 29.95 1.24
C GLU A 21 15.23 30.58 1.66
N ALA A 22 15.63 30.46 2.93
CA ALA A 22 16.92 30.94 3.39
C ALA A 22 18.09 30.19 2.72
N LEU A 23 18.01 28.86 2.62
CA LEU A 23 18.99 28.06 1.89
C LEU A 23 19.00 28.38 0.39
N ALA A 24 17.82 28.49 -0.23
CA ALA A 24 17.70 28.84 -1.64
C ALA A 24 18.31 30.21 -1.93
N GLY A 25 18.19 31.16 -1.02
CA GLY A 25 18.78 32.50 -1.12
C GLY A 25 20.32 32.54 -1.08
N LEU A 26 21.01 31.43 -0.78
CA LEU A 26 22.47 31.39 -0.73
C LEU A 26 23.09 31.41 -2.14
N PRO A 27 24.17 32.20 -2.37
CA PRO A 27 24.82 32.26 -3.69
C PRO A 27 25.33 30.90 -4.19
N VAL A 28 25.77 30.02 -3.28
CA VAL A 28 26.24 28.65 -3.61
C VAL A 28 25.13 27.79 -4.21
N MET A 29 23.86 28.02 -3.87
CA MET A 29 22.72 27.25 -4.37
C MET A 29 22.28 27.69 -5.76
N GLN A 30 22.51 28.96 -6.11
CA GLN A 30 22.11 29.57 -7.38
C GLN A 30 22.98 29.14 -8.57
N GLN A 31 24.22 28.72 -8.30
CA GLN A 31 25.17 28.29 -9.33
C GLN A 31 25.22 26.75 -9.41
N PRO A 32 24.97 26.12 -10.58
CA PRO A 32 24.93 24.65 -10.70
C PRO A 32 26.20 23.95 -10.21
N ASP A 33 27.38 24.41 -10.63
CA ASP A 33 28.66 23.79 -10.26
C ASP A 33 28.96 23.91 -8.75
N SER A 34 28.65 25.08 -8.18
CA SER A 34 28.82 25.35 -6.74
C SER A 34 27.87 24.49 -5.90
N ARG A 35 26.62 24.33 -6.34
CA ARG A 35 25.62 23.47 -5.70
C ARG A 35 26.03 22.01 -5.73
N GLN A 36 26.47 21.49 -6.87
CA GLN A 36 26.99 20.12 -6.99
C GLN A 36 28.19 19.90 -6.07
N GLN A 37 29.09 20.89 -5.97
CA GLN A 37 30.22 20.81 -5.06
C GLN A 37 29.80 20.81 -3.58
N LEU A 38 28.79 21.60 -3.21
CA LEU A 38 28.21 21.61 -1.87
C LEU A 38 27.58 20.25 -1.53
N VAL A 39 26.73 19.71 -2.41
CA VAL A 39 26.09 18.39 -2.22
C VAL A 39 27.13 17.30 -2.05
N ARG A 40 28.20 17.32 -2.86
CA ARG A 40 29.31 16.38 -2.74
C ARG A 40 30.05 16.51 -1.40
N MET A 41 30.20 17.71 -0.85
CA MET A 41 30.79 17.93 0.48
C MET A 41 29.86 17.46 1.60
N LEU A 42 28.55 17.71 1.48
CA LEU A 42 27.55 17.23 2.42
C LEU A 42 27.56 15.70 2.49
N ARG A 43 27.49 14.99 1.35
CA ARG A 43 27.57 13.53 1.31
C ARG A 43 28.81 12.97 2.01
N ARG A 44 29.96 13.62 1.82
CA ARG A 44 31.22 13.19 2.43
C ARG A 44 31.22 13.36 3.96
N ARG A 45 30.57 14.40 4.48
CA ARG A 45 30.57 14.69 5.92
C ARG A 45 29.42 14.04 6.68
N LEU A 46 28.26 13.91 6.06
CA LEU A 46 27.09 13.25 6.64
C LEU A 46 27.23 11.72 6.66
N GLY A 47 28.11 11.17 5.80
CA GLY A 47 28.36 9.74 5.72
C GLY A 47 27.41 9.01 4.76
N PRO A 48 27.62 7.70 4.55
CA PRO A 48 26.86 6.92 3.57
C PRO A 48 25.40 6.66 3.98
N ASP A 49 25.07 6.76 5.26
CA ASP A 49 23.75 6.42 5.80
C ASP A 49 22.72 7.56 5.67
N ILE A 50 23.18 8.77 5.32
CA ILE A 50 22.34 9.95 5.13
C ILE A 50 22.39 10.37 3.66
N PRO A 51 21.43 9.91 2.83
CA PRO A 51 21.42 10.24 1.41
C PRO A 51 21.06 11.71 1.23
N VAL A 52 21.85 12.42 0.42
CA VAL A 52 21.50 13.75 -0.10
C VAL A 52 21.61 13.65 -1.61
N TYR A 53 20.51 13.63 -2.36
CA TYR A 53 20.56 13.48 -3.82
C TYR A 53 21.02 14.76 -4.53
N ASP A 54 21.54 14.62 -5.76
CA ASP A 54 21.97 15.76 -6.58
C ASP A 54 20.82 16.09 -7.52
N ILE A 55 20.17 17.21 -7.25
CA ILE A 55 18.93 17.64 -7.88
C ILE A 55 19.23 18.88 -8.73
N ALA A 56 18.80 18.82 -9.98
CA ALA A 56 19.06 19.88 -10.96
C ALA A 56 18.40 21.22 -10.59
N GLU A 57 17.22 21.16 -9.96
CA GLU A 57 16.46 22.34 -9.53
C GLU A 57 16.94 22.85 -8.16
N PRO A 58 17.40 24.11 -8.02
CA PRO A 58 17.95 24.65 -6.78
C PRO A 58 16.99 24.57 -5.58
N ARG A 59 15.70 24.87 -5.81
CA ARG A 59 14.69 24.85 -4.76
C ARG A 59 14.44 23.44 -4.24
N TYR A 60 14.33 22.46 -5.13
CA TYR A 60 14.16 21.05 -4.74
C TYR A 60 15.40 20.49 -4.05
N GLN A 61 16.60 20.93 -4.44
CA GLN A 61 17.82 20.60 -3.69
C GLN A 61 17.77 21.15 -2.25
N CYS A 62 17.21 22.34 -2.04
CA CYS A 62 17.05 22.90 -0.70
C CYS A 62 16.05 22.10 0.13
N VAL A 63 14.91 21.71 -0.47
CA VAL A 63 13.90 20.85 0.19
C VAL A 63 14.54 19.56 0.69
N GLU A 64 15.24 18.84 -0.18
CA GLU A 64 15.98 17.61 0.17
C GLU A 64 16.95 17.83 1.35
N ILE A 65 17.73 18.91 1.32
CA ILE A 65 18.70 19.21 2.41
C ILE A 65 17.96 19.49 3.72
N VAL A 66 16.88 20.26 3.68
CA VAL A 66 16.06 20.56 4.86
C VAL A 66 15.46 19.28 5.40
N GLU A 67 14.81 18.45 4.58
CA GLU A 67 14.21 17.18 4.98
C GLU A 67 15.22 16.25 5.67
N VAL A 68 16.42 16.12 5.09
CA VAL A 68 17.52 15.36 5.69
C VAL A 68 17.91 15.89 7.07
N CYS A 69 17.95 17.21 7.24
CA CYS A 69 18.31 17.82 8.52
C CYS A 69 17.17 17.83 9.53
N LEU A 70 15.92 17.79 9.07
CA LEU A 70 14.76 17.60 9.94
C LEU A 70 14.70 16.16 10.47
N ALA A 71 15.08 15.18 9.65
CA ALA A 71 15.18 13.78 10.06
C ALA A 71 16.38 13.50 10.98
N SER A 72 17.43 14.34 10.93
CA SER A 72 18.62 14.20 11.75
C SER A 72 19.12 15.57 12.23
N PRO A 73 18.75 16.00 13.45
CA PRO A 73 19.10 17.32 13.98
C PRO A 73 20.60 17.63 13.98
N ASP A 74 21.44 16.60 14.15
CA ASP A 74 22.91 16.72 14.12
C ASP A 74 23.44 17.13 12.73
N SER A 75 22.68 16.86 11.67
CA SER A 75 23.03 17.18 10.29
C SER A 75 23.00 18.69 10.00
N TRP A 76 22.23 19.47 10.77
CA TRP A 76 22.20 20.92 10.64
C TRP A 76 23.58 21.55 10.86
N GLN A 77 24.32 21.07 11.86
CA GLN A 77 25.66 21.58 12.15
C GLN A 77 26.60 21.35 10.96
N VAL A 78 26.50 20.17 10.33
CA VAL A 78 27.27 19.83 9.13
C VAL A 78 26.88 20.72 7.96
N VAL A 79 25.58 20.96 7.75
CA VAL A 79 25.11 21.86 6.68
C VAL A 79 25.60 23.28 6.89
N ILE A 80 25.47 23.82 8.10
CA ILE A 80 25.93 25.16 8.46
C ILE A 80 27.44 25.29 8.22
N GLU A 81 28.25 24.32 8.67
CA GLU A 81 29.70 24.33 8.46
C GLU A 81 30.10 24.24 6.98
N VAL A 82 29.41 23.40 6.21
CA VAL A 82 29.68 23.26 4.77
C VAL A 82 29.30 24.53 4.05
N VAL A 83 28.12 25.11 4.30
CA VAL A 83 27.71 26.39 3.70
C VAL A 83 28.67 27.52 4.09
N ALA A 84 29.08 27.58 5.36
CA ALA A 84 30.04 28.57 5.85
C ALA A 84 31.39 28.50 5.14
N SER A 85 31.80 27.32 4.65
CA SER A 85 33.05 27.17 3.89
C SER A 85 33.03 27.85 2.50
N PHE A 86 31.84 28.04 1.91
CA PHE A 86 31.68 28.77 0.65
C PHE A 86 31.41 30.26 0.88
N HIS A 87 30.53 30.58 1.84
CA HIS A 87 30.09 31.95 2.09
C HIS A 87 29.94 32.24 3.60
N PRO A 88 31.05 32.47 4.33
CA PRO A 88 31.02 32.64 5.78
C PRO A 88 30.29 33.93 6.25
N HIS A 89 30.08 34.88 5.35
CA HIS A 89 29.45 36.17 5.64
C HIS A 89 28.09 36.36 4.95
N ALA A 90 27.49 35.29 4.41
CA ALA A 90 26.16 35.39 3.81
C ALA A 90 25.12 35.67 4.90
N PRO A 91 24.28 36.71 4.77
CA PRO A 91 23.22 36.98 5.75
C PRO A 91 22.21 35.83 5.85
N GLN A 92 21.99 35.11 4.75
CA GLN A 92 21.13 33.92 4.73
C GLN A 92 21.67 32.80 5.62
N LEU A 93 23.00 32.68 5.80
CA LEU A 93 23.57 31.68 6.71
C LEU A 93 23.22 31.99 8.17
N ALA A 94 23.26 33.27 8.57
CA ALA A 94 22.82 33.68 9.90
C ALA A 94 21.32 33.39 10.11
N GLN A 95 20.50 33.64 9.09
CA GLN A 95 19.08 33.31 9.11
C GLN A 95 18.82 31.81 9.26
N VAL A 96 19.56 30.95 8.56
CA VAL A 96 19.46 29.48 8.72
C VAL A 96 19.78 29.06 10.15
N VAL A 97 20.80 29.63 10.78
CA VAL A 97 21.17 29.35 12.18
C VAL A 97 20.05 29.78 13.14
N GLU A 98 19.47 30.96 12.95
CA GLU A 98 18.37 31.46 13.80
C GLU A 98 17.12 30.57 13.68
N LEU A 99 16.73 30.22 12.46
CA LEU A 99 15.58 29.36 12.19
C LEU A 99 15.78 27.94 12.73
N GLN A 100 17.00 27.39 12.64
CA GLN A 100 17.34 26.11 13.24
C GLN A 100 17.19 26.14 14.77
N GLN A 101 17.62 27.22 15.42
CA GLN A 101 17.43 27.38 16.87
C GLN A 101 15.95 27.54 17.25
N GLU A 102 15.15 28.24 16.45
CA GLU A 102 13.70 28.35 16.65
C GLU A 102 13.03 26.98 16.50
N TRP A 103 13.45 26.17 15.52
CA TRP A 103 12.97 24.81 15.33
C TRP A 103 13.24 23.91 16.54
N VAL A 104 14.47 23.91 17.06
CA VAL A 104 14.83 23.13 18.26
C VAL A 104 13.99 23.55 19.47
N LYS A 105 13.82 24.85 19.70
CA LYS A 105 12.97 25.36 20.79
C LYS A 105 11.53 24.90 20.67
N LEU A 106 10.99 24.90 19.45
CA LEU A 106 9.63 24.45 19.19
C LEU A 106 9.46 22.94 19.39
N HIS A 107 10.43 22.14 18.95
CA HIS A 107 10.47 20.70 19.22
C HIS A 107 10.51 20.43 20.74
N ASP A 108 11.42 21.08 21.48
CA ASP A 108 11.52 20.94 22.93
C ASP A 108 10.25 21.36 23.67
N GLN A 109 9.52 22.34 23.14
CA GLN A 109 8.25 22.78 23.70
C GLN A 109 7.16 21.72 23.47
N LEU A 110 6.99 21.27 22.23
CA LEU A 110 5.98 20.26 21.88
C LEU A 110 6.22 18.94 22.61
N LEU A 111 7.49 18.51 22.69
CA LEU A 111 7.86 17.32 23.45
C LEU A 111 7.51 17.48 24.93
N ARG A 112 7.82 18.63 25.54
CA ARG A 112 7.46 18.89 26.95
C ARG A 112 5.96 18.84 27.21
N GLU A 113 5.16 19.43 26.33
CA GLU A 113 3.69 19.40 26.43
C GLU A 113 3.18 17.94 26.45
N HIS A 114 3.66 17.09 25.54
CA HIS A 114 3.27 15.67 25.52
C HIS A 114 3.89 14.86 26.67
N GLU A 115 5.12 15.18 27.09
CA GLU A 115 5.77 14.53 28.23
C GLU A 115 4.99 14.79 29.53
N GLU A 116 4.42 15.98 29.70
CA GLU A 116 3.56 16.31 30.84
C GLU A 116 2.24 15.52 30.82
N GLU A 117 1.62 15.32 29.66
CA GLU A 117 0.39 14.52 29.51
C GLU A 117 0.59 13.04 29.87
N VAL A 118 1.78 12.51 29.58
CA VAL A 118 2.11 11.08 29.76
C VAL A 118 2.81 10.81 31.11
N ARG A 119 3.21 11.85 31.85
CA ARG A 119 3.96 11.72 33.11
C ARG A 119 3.25 10.84 34.14
N ASP A 120 1.92 10.86 34.19
CA ASP A 120 1.13 10.03 35.12
C ASP A 120 1.05 8.55 34.71
N VAL A 121 1.40 8.23 33.47
CA VAL A 121 1.34 6.87 32.90
C VAL A 121 2.64 6.09 33.14
N LEU A 122 3.76 6.78 33.32
CA LEU A 122 5.11 6.20 33.40
C LEU A 122 5.73 6.37 34.79
N SER A 123 6.43 5.34 35.27
CA SER A 123 7.22 5.47 36.49
C SER A 123 8.49 6.29 36.24
N GLU A 124 8.99 7.03 37.23
CA GLU A 124 10.24 7.80 37.13
C GLU A 124 11.44 6.93 36.71
N GLU A 125 11.47 5.67 37.16
CA GLU A 125 12.52 4.71 36.79
C GLU A 125 12.41 4.28 35.31
N ASP A 126 11.19 3.93 34.86
CA ASP A 126 10.96 3.57 33.45
C ASP A 126 11.23 4.76 32.53
N TRP A 127 10.91 5.98 32.97
CA TRP A 127 11.14 7.21 32.22
C TRP A 127 12.62 7.42 31.95
N ALA A 128 13.46 7.40 32.99
CA ALA A 128 14.90 7.62 32.83
C ALA A 128 15.56 6.51 31.99
N GLN A 129 15.16 5.25 32.19
CA GLN A 129 15.74 4.11 31.47
C GLN A 129 15.29 4.04 30.02
N LEU A 130 14.00 4.23 29.72
CA LEU A 130 13.47 4.19 28.36
C LEU A 130 13.87 5.43 27.56
N ARG A 131 13.91 6.62 28.17
CA ARG A 131 14.33 7.83 27.46
C ARG A 131 15.76 7.71 26.95
N ALA A 132 16.69 7.33 27.81
CA ALA A 132 18.08 7.13 27.41
C ALA A 132 18.21 6.06 26.31
N LEU A 133 17.42 4.99 26.39
CA LEU A 133 17.43 3.91 25.40
C LEU A 133 16.84 4.35 24.06
N LEU A 134 15.63 4.92 24.07
CA LEU A 134 14.84 5.21 22.87
C LEU A 134 15.33 6.46 22.12
N THR A 135 15.90 7.45 22.81
CA THR A 135 16.55 8.60 22.16
C THR A 135 17.80 8.19 21.37
N ALA A 136 18.48 7.12 21.78
CA ALA A 136 19.61 6.57 21.03
C ALA A 136 19.19 5.77 19.80
N ILE A 137 17.91 5.40 19.69
CA ILE A 137 17.39 4.53 18.64
C ILE A 137 16.77 5.41 17.53
N ARG A 138 17.49 5.49 16.41
CA ARG A 138 17.03 6.13 15.15
C ARG A 138 16.86 5.13 13.99
N PRO A 139 15.88 4.21 14.05
CA PRO A 139 15.67 3.24 12.98
C PRO A 139 15.28 3.94 11.68
N SER A 140 15.90 3.55 10.58
CA SER A 140 15.45 3.90 9.22
C SER A 140 14.02 3.44 8.92
N GLN A 141 13.46 2.57 9.77
CA GLN A 141 12.09 2.04 9.70
C GLN A 141 11.11 2.64 10.73
N LEU A 142 11.44 3.74 11.42
CA LEU A 142 10.57 4.35 12.46
C LEU A 142 9.14 4.60 11.98
N GLY A 143 8.97 5.11 10.76
CA GLY A 143 7.65 5.33 10.16
C GLY A 143 6.83 4.04 10.01
N ARG A 144 7.48 2.92 9.65
CA ARG A 144 6.82 1.61 9.52
C ARG A 144 6.40 1.06 10.88
N LEU A 145 7.27 1.17 11.88
CA LEU A 145 6.95 0.73 13.25
C LEU A 145 5.81 1.56 13.85
N PHE A 146 5.83 2.88 13.65
CA PHE A 146 4.75 3.78 14.06
C PHE A 146 3.42 3.43 13.39
N GLN A 147 3.43 3.25 12.08
CA GLN A 147 2.24 2.85 11.33
C GLN A 147 1.69 1.53 11.88
N ARG A 148 2.52 0.50 12.03
CA ARG A 148 2.08 -0.78 12.59
C ARG A 148 1.54 -0.65 14.02
N ALA A 149 2.16 0.20 14.85
CA ALA A 149 1.73 0.45 16.22
C ALA A 149 0.36 1.15 16.31
N THR A 150 0.04 2.01 15.34
CA THR A 150 -1.26 2.69 15.26
C THR A 150 -2.32 1.88 14.51
N GLY A 151 -2.02 0.64 14.11
CA GLY A 151 -2.87 -0.10 13.16
C GLY A 151 -3.03 0.65 11.83
N HIS A 152 -2.02 1.42 11.45
CA HIS A 152 -1.94 2.26 10.24
C HIS A 152 -3.04 3.34 10.14
N ARG A 153 -3.70 3.68 11.27
CA ARG A 153 -4.64 4.82 11.33
C ARG A 153 -3.96 6.14 11.03
N ALA A 154 -2.68 6.25 11.39
CA ALA A 154 -1.83 7.40 11.05
C ALA A 154 -0.82 6.98 9.99
N ALA A 155 -0.75 7.78 8.91
CA ALA A 155 0.05 7.48 7.73
C ALA A 155 1.56 7.71 7.94
N SER A 156 1.93 8.56 8.89
CA SER A 156 3.31 8.86 9.26
C SER A 156 3.32 9.38 10.71
N PRO A 157 4.44 9.22 11.43
CA PRO A 157 4.61 9.91 12.70
C PRO A 157 4.52 11.43 12.45
N PRO A 158 4.15 12.22 13.47
CA PRO A 158 4.31 13.65 13.41
C PRO A 158 5.74 14.02 13.03
N ILE A 159 5.92 15.06 12.23
CA ILE A 159 7.23 15.49 11.71
C ILE A 159 8.20 15.90 12.84
N TRP A 160 7.74 16.02 14.10
CA TRP A 160 8.60 16.36 15.24
C TRP A 160 9.19 15.15 15.89
N CYS A 161 8.66 13.96 15.62
CA CYS A 161 9.23 12.74 16.13
C CYS A 161 10.48 12.39 15.32
N VAL A 162 11.64 12.66 15.90
CA VAL A 162 12.95 12.42 15.29
C VAL A 162 13.56 11.10 15.74
N ASP A 163 13.13 10.57 16.88
CA ASP A 163 13.62 9.31 17.42
C ASP A 163 12.49 8.41 17.98
N ALA A 164 12.86 7.23 18.48
CA ALA A 164 11.88 6.29 19.05
C ALA A 164 11.26 6.80 20.36
N TRP A 165 11.91 7.72 21.08
CA TRP A 165 11.36 8.31 22.32
C TRP A 165 10.19 9.22 21.98
N ASP A 166 10.35 10.10 21.00
CA ASP A 166 9.29 11.02 20.59
C ASP A 166 8.05 10.28 20.12
N ILE A 167 8.23 9.23 19.31
CA ILE A 167 7.14 8.38 18.85
C ILE A 167 6.44 7.71 20.03
N PHE A 168 7.22 7.18 20.96
CA PHE A 168 6.68 6.51 22.14
C PHE A 168 5.85 7.48 23.00
N VAL A 169 6.35 8.69 23.28
CA VAL A 169 5.63 9.72 24.04
C VAL A 169 4.36 10.15 23.31
N TYR A 170 4.46 10.41 22.00
CA TYR A 170 3.29 10.77 21.20
C TYR A 170 2.20 9.68 21.21
N LEU A 171 2.58 8.41 21.06
CA LEU A 171 1.66 7.29 21.05
C LEU A 171 1.03 7.05 22.42
N ALA A 172 1.77 7.27 23.50
CA ALA A 172 1.28 7.10 24.86
C ALA A 172 0.19 8.13 25.24
N GLY A 173 0.17 9.29 24.56
CA GLY A 173 -0.90 10.28 24.68
C GLY A 173 -2.15 9.95 23.85
N GLN A 174 -2.12 8.92 23.00
CA GLN A 174 -3.26 8.60 22.12
C GLN A 174 -4.34 7.79 22.83
N TYR A 175 -5.58 8.01 22.40
CA TYR A 175 -6.73 7.25 22.90
C TYR A 175 -6.59 5.76 22.56
N THR A 176 -6.71 4.93 23.60
CA THR A 176 -6.74 3.47 23.48
C THR A 176 -8.16 2.95 23.79
N PRO A 177 -8.79 2.20 22.87
CA PRO A 177 -10.06 1.54 23.17
C PRO A 177 -9.97 0.61 24.39
N PRO A 178 -11.04 0.46 25.19
CA PRO A 178 -11.07 -0.50 26.29
C PRO A 178 -10.69 -1.91 25.81
N GLU A 179 -9.93 -2.64 26.63
CA GLU A 179 -9.50 -4.04 26.38
C GLU A 179 -8.53 -4.25 25.20
N SER A 180 -8.09 -3.19 24.53
CA SER A 180 -7.06 -3.23 23.49
C SER A 180 -5.67 -2.87 24.03
N LEU A 181 -4.61 -3.34 23.37
CA LEU A 181 -3.26 -2.91 23.70
C LEU A 181 -3.03 -1.45 23.29
N PRO A 182 -2.52 -0.60 24.20
CA PRO A 182 -2.12 0.75 23.86
C PRO A 182 -1.08 0.81 22.72
N PRO A 183 -1.18 1.78 21.78
CA PRO A 183 -0.28 1.89 20.63
C PRO A 183 1.21 1.97 21.02
N GLU A 184 1.55 2.62 22.13
CA GLU A 184 2.93 2.72 22.61
C GLU A 184 3.47 1.35 23.08
N MET A 185 2.61 0.49 23.61
CA MET A 185 3.01 -0.87 23.98
C MET A 185 3.24 -1.73 22.73
N VAL A 186 2.39 -1.58 21.70
CA VAL A 186 2.58 -2.26 20.41
C VAL A 186 3.86 -1.77 19.73
N PHE A 187 4.11 -0.46 19.71
CA PHE A 187 5.34 0.13 19.16
C PHE A 187 6.59 -0.47 19.80
N LEU A 188 6.63 -0.51 21.13
CA LEU A 188 7.74 -1.12 21.85
C LEU A 188 7.91 -2.60 21.52
N LEU A 189 6.81 -3.38 21.43
CA LEU A 189 6.88 -4.79 21.06
C LEU A 189 7.50 -4.98 19.67
N LEU A 190 7.15 -4.13 18.71
CA LEU A 190 7.71 -4.20 17.35
C LEU A 190 9.18 -3.76 17.32
N LEU A 191 9.56 -2.80 18.15
CA LEU A 191 10.92 -2.30 18.26
C LEU A 191 11.89 -3.37 18.81
N GLU A 192 11.39 -4.37 19.56
CA GLU A 192 12.20 -5.50 20.09
C GLU A 192 13.03 -6.20 19.01
N GLN A 193 12.58 -6.23 17.74
CA GLN A 193 13.28 -6.89 16.64
C GLN A 193 14.37 -6.03 15.98
N GLU A 194 14.39 -4.72 16.25
CA GLU A 194 15.25 -3.74 15.58
C GLU A 194 16.38 -3.23 16.49
N VAL A 195 16.45 -3.74 17.73
CA VAL A 195 17.42 -3.34 18.75
C VAL A 195 18.24 -4.54 19.21
N ASP A 196 19.34 -4.30 19.92
CA ASP A 196 20.12 -5.38 20.51
C ASP A 196 19.34 -6.14 21.61
N GLU A 197 19.80 -7.34 21.95
CA GLU A 197 19.12 -8.22 22.90
C GLU A 197 19.02 -7.61 24.31
N GLU A 198 19.95 -6.74 24.71
CA GLU A 198 19.89 -6.07 26.02
C GLU A 198 18.76 -5.05 26.05
N ALA A 199 18.68 -4.20 25.03
CA ALA A 199 17.61 -3.24 24.79
C ALA A 199 16.25 -3.96 24.68
N ALA A 200 16.16 -5.02 23.88
CA ALA A 200 14.96 -5.82 23.71
C ALA A 200 14.51 -6.44 25.04
N ALA A 201 15.43 -6.97 25.85
CA ALA A 201 15.09 -7.53 27.17
C ALA A 201 14.57 -6.48 28.17
N ARG A 202 15.03 -5.22 28.07
CA ARG A 202 14.51 -4.11 28.88
C ARG A 202 13.11 -3.72 28.43
N ILE A 203 12.92 -3.56 27.12
CA ILE A 203 11.61 -3.27 26.51
C ILE A 203 10.58 -4.34 26.89
N ARG A 204 10.94 -5.64 26.75
CA ARG A 204 10.07 -6.77 27.11
C ARG A 204 9.63 -6.72 28.57
N ARG A 205 10.59 -6.50 29.49
CA ARG A 205 10.31 -6.43 30.93
C ARG A 205 9.34 -5.29 31.25
N ARG A 206 9.55 -4.11 30.65
CA ARG A 206 8.62 -2.98 30.83
C ARG A 206 7.24 -3.29 30.29
N ASN A 207 7.14 -3.79 29.04
CA ASN A 207 5.85 -4.09 28.43
C ASN A 207 5.07 -5.16 29.22
N GLN A 208 5.75 -6.18 29.75
CA GLN A 208 5.13 -7.18 30.63
C GLN A 208 4.62 -6.60 31.94
N ARG A 209 5.40 -5.70 32.59
CA ARG A 209 4.95 -5.01 33.81
C ARG A 209 3.70 -4.16 33.55
N GLN A 210 3.70 -3.38 32.46
CA GLN A 210 2.57 -2.52 32.10
C GLN A 210 1.33 -3.33 31.71
N ALA A 211 1.50 -4.39 30.92
CA ALA A 211 0.42 -5.31 30.59
C ALA A 211 -0.19 -5.94 31.85
N SER A 212 0.64 -6.35 32.81
CA SER A 212 0.17 -6.90 34.08
C SER A 212 -0.63 -5.87 34.89
N LYS A 213 -0.18 -4.60 34.92
CA LYS A 213 -0.87 -3.49 35.61
C LYS A 213 -2.24 -3.20 35.01
N PHE A 214 -2.39 -3.32 33.69
CA PHE A 214 -3.64 -3.08 32.97
C PHE A 214 -4.50 -4.34 32.75
N GLY A 215 -4.03 -5.52 33.17
CA GLY A 215 -4.72 -6.79 32.92
C GLY A 215 -4.71 -7.23 31.45
N LEU A 216 -3.73 -6.76 30.66
CA LEU A 216 -3.60 -6.97 29.21
C LEU A 216 -2.55 -8.04 28.83
N THR A 217 -2.11 -8.88 29.78
CA THR A 217 -1.03 -9.85 29.54
C THR A 217 -1.36 -10.84 28.42
N ALA A 218 -2.61 -11.32 28.36
CA ALA A 218 -3.04 -12.26 27.32
C ALA A 218 -3.00 -11.64 25.92
N GLN A 219 -3.42 -10.38 25.80
CA GLN A 219 -3.38 -9.61 24.55
C GLN A 219 -1.93 -9.40 24.10
N LEU A 220 -1.03 -9.05 25.02
CA LEU A 220 0.40 -8.88 24.74
C LEU A 220 1.02 -10.18 24.20
N ASP A 221 0.74 -11.31 24.83
CA ASP A 221 1.26 -12.61 24.42
C ASP A 221 0.70 -13.05 23.07
N GLN A 222 -0.61 -12.86 22.84
CA GLN A 222 -1.24 -13.12 21.54
C GLN A 222 -0.60 -12.28 20.43
N ARG A 223 -0.37 -10.99 20.69
CA ARG A 223 0.21 -10.07 19.72
C ARG A 223 1.67 -10.42 19.38
N ARG A 224 2.45 -10.87 20.37
CA ARG A 224 3.80 -11.36 20.17
C ARG A 224 3.80 -12.61 19.28
N ALA A 225 2.95 -13.60 19.59
CA ALA A 225 2.83 -14.82 18.79
C ALA A 225 2.39 -14.55 17.32
N LEU A 226 1.53 -13.56 17.08
CA LEU A 226 1.16 -13.13 15.72
C LEU A 226 2.32 -12.49 14.96
N THR A 227 3.15 -11.71 15.66
CA THR A 227 4.33 -11.08 15.08
C THR A 227 5.36 -12.13 14.68
N ASP A 228 5.58 -13.12 15.54
CA ASP A 228 6.52 -14.22 15.28
C ASP A 228 6.08 -15.10 14.09
N ARG A 229 4.79 -15.44 13.99
CA ARG A 229 4.25 -16.25 12.87
C ARG A 229 4.31 -15.55 11.51
N ARG A 230 4.27 -14.21 11.49
CA ARG A 230 4.33 -13.42 10.25
C ARG A 230 5.73 -13.36 9.66
N ALA A 231 6.77 -13.62 10.45
CA ALA A 231 8.14 -13.72 9.95
C ALA A 231 8.34 -14.89 8.97
N ASP A 232 7.47 -15.91 9.03
CA ASP A 232 7.57 -17.15 8.24
C ASP A 232 6.78 -17.13 6.92
N LEU A 233 6.01 -16.08 6.61
CA LEU A 233 5.27 -15.95 5.35
C LEU A 233 6.07 -15.13 4.32
N PRO A 234 6.06 -15.50 3.03
CA PRO A 234 6.68 -14.68 1.98
C PRO A 234 6.05 -13.28 2.00
N ALA A 235 6.88 -12.26 1.70
CA ALA A 235 6.52 -10.85 1.77
C ALA A 235 5.35 -10.51 0.81
N ASP A 236 4.12 -10.65 1.29
CA ASP A 236 2.91 -10.16 0.61
C ASP A 236 3.03 -8.64 0.44
N PRO A 237 2.67 -8.06 -0.72
CA PRO A 237 2.59 -6.61 -0.88
C PRO A 237 1.83 -5.98 0.28
N GLN A 238 2.49 -5.03 0.95
CA GLN A 238 1.96 -4.43 2.19
C GLN A 238 0.89 -3.37 1.88
N LEU A 239 0.73 -3.01 0.60
CA LEU A 239 -0.20 -1.99 0.12
C LEU A 239 -0.88 -2.45 -1.19
N TYR A 240 -2.18 -2.21 -1.28
CA TYR A 240 -2.98 -2.47 -2.47
C TYR A 240 -3.70 -1.19 -2.90
N VAL A 241 -3.74 -0.96 -4.20
CA VAL A 241 -4.61 0.03 -4.83
C VAL A 241 -5.77 -0.73 -5.44
N LEU A 242 -6.94 -0.61 -4.82
CA LEU A 242 -8.17 -1.19 -5.35
C LEU A 242 -8.87 -0.12 -6.18
N ILE A 243 -9.05 -0.38 -7.47
CA ILE A 243 -9.78 0.50 -8.40
C ILE A 243 -11.07 -0.19 -8.77
N GLN A 244 -12.20 0.41 -8.42
CA GLN A 244 -13.53 -0.12 -8.69
C GLN A 244 -14.19 0.69 -9.80
N VAL A 245 -14.57 -0.01 -10.86
CA VAL A 245 -15.31 0.56 -11.99
C VAL A 245 -16.75 0.11 -11.89
N GLU A 246 -17.68 1.04 -11.76
CA GLU A 246 -19.11 0.76 -11.73
C GLU A 246 -19.78 1.37 -12.96
N GLN A 247 -20.72 0.64 -13.57
CA GLN A 247 -21.54 1.19 -14.62
C GLN A 247 -22.71 1.94 -14.01
N GLU A 248 -22.90 3.21 -14.40
CA GLU A 248 -23.94 4.09 -13.83
C GLU A 248 -25.33 3.81 -14.41
N TRP A 249 -25.41 3.52 -15.72
CA TRP A 249 -26.67 3.27 -16.41
C TRP A 249 -26.54 2.14 -17.43
N GLU A 250 -27.57 1.30 -17.55
CA GLU A 250 -27.67 0.38 -18.69
C GLU A 250 -28.04 1.19 -19.95
N PRO A 251 -27.22 1.17 -21.01
CA PRO A 251 -27.55 1.90 -22.23
C PRO A 251 -28.84 1.35 -22.83
N GLU A 252 -29.75 2.23 -23.24
CA GLU A 252 -30.99 1.82 -23.92
C GLU A 252 -30.64 0.99 -25.17
N LEU A 253 -31.28 -0.17 -25.34
CA LEU A 253 -31.10 -1.00 -26.53
C LEU A 253 -31.75 -0.31 -27.76
N GLY A 254 -30.94 0.27 -28.64
CA GLY A 254 -31.41 0.90 -29.88
C GLY A 254 -30.29 1.58 -30.69
N GLU A 255 -30.60 2.03 -31.90
CA GLU A 255 -29.65 2.73 -32.80
C GLU A 255 -29.14 4.09 -32.25
N ASN A 256 -29.81 4.62 -31.21
CA ASN A 256 -29.44 5.85 -30.49
C ASN A 256 -28.94 5.60 -29.05
N ALA A 257 -28.43 4.39 -28.75
CA ALA A 257 -27.90 4.07 -27.43
C ALA A 257 -26.77 5.04 -27.04
N GLU A 258 -26.94 5.75 -25.92
CA GLU A 258 -25.84 6.54 -25.36
C GLU A 258 -24.68 5.62 -24.96
N PRO A 259 -23.42 6.06 -25.13
CA PRO A 259 -22.27 5.26 -24.74
C PRO A 259 -22.30 4.99 -23.23
N ALA A 260 -21.95 3.77 -22.82
CA ALA A 260 -21.91 3.41 -21.41
C ALA A 260 -20.96 4.33 -20.62
N VAL A 261 -21.48 4.84 -19.51
CA VAL A 261 -20.79 5.73 -18.58
C VAL A 261 -20.49 4.98 -17.29
N PHE A 262 -19.30 5.24 -16.74
CA PHE A 262 -18.78 4.55 -15.57
C PHE A 262 -18.37 5.53 -14.46
N THR A 263 -18.63 5.14 -13.22
CA THR A 263 -17.97 5.73 -12.04
C THR A 263 -16.71 4.94 -11.74
N VAL A 264 -15.57 5.61 -11.59
CA VAL A 264 -14.32 4.99 -11.12
C VAL A 264 -14.02 5.46 -9.69
N SER A 265 -14.06 4.55 -8.73
CA SER A 265 -13.67 4.79 -7.35
C SER A 265 -12.34 4.12 -7.05
N HIS A 266 -11.50 4.71 -6.21
CA HIS A 266 -10.27 4.05 -5.78
C HIS A 266 -10.08 4.10 -4.26
N TYR A 267 -9.55 3.00 -3.75
CA TYR A 267 -9.33 2.73 -2.34
C TYR A 267 -7.88 2.34 -2.13
N ARG A 268 -7.40 2.59 -0.92
CA ARG A 268 -6.10 2.08 -0.47
C ARG A 268 -6.34 1.00 0.54
N GLN A 269 -5.82 -0.17 0.25
CA GLN A 269 -5.99 -1.32 1.11
C GLN A 269 -4.67 -1.72 1.74
N TRP A 270 -4.71 -1.99 3.04
CA TRP A 270 -3.60 -2.54 3.77
C TRP A 270 -4.14 -3.39 4.92
N LEU A 271 -3.36 -4.39 5.30
CA LEU A 271 -3.71 -5.27 6.41
C LEU A 271 -3.24 -4.62 7.71
N GLY A 272 -4.21 -4.20 8.54
CA GLY A 272 -3.95 -3.75 9.90
C GLY A 272 -3.73 -4.91 10.87
N ASP A 273 -3.92 -4.63 12.15
CA ASP A 273 -3.66 -5.58 13.23
C ASP A 273 -4.64 -6.74 13.29
N GLU A 274 -5.91 -6.47 12.95
CA GLU A 274 -7.01 -7.43 13.03
C GLU A 274 -7.89 -7.46 11.76
N SER A 275 -7.86 -6.42 10.92
CA SER A 275 -8.69 -6.31 9.72
C SER A 275 -8.01 -5.57 8.58
N TRP A 276 -8.52 -5.78 7.37
CA TRP A 276 -8.20 -4.94 6.23
C TRP A 276 -8.81 -3.55 6.44
N HIS A 277 -8.01 -2.52 6.20
CA HIS A 277 -8.48 -1.15 6.08
C HIS A 277 -8.66 -0.84 4.60
N SER A 278 -9.73 -0.16 4.22
CA SER A 278 -10.01 0.15 2.83
C SER A 278 -10.68 1.52 2.63
N PRO A 279 -10.10 2.63 3.10
CA PRO A 279 -10.71 3.94 2.92
C PRO A 279 -10.82 4.34 1.45
N LEU A 280 -11.97 4.92 1.11
CA LEU A 280 -12.17 5.60 -0.17
C LEU A 280 -11.25 6.83 -0.26
N ARG A 281 -10.53 6.95 -1.37
CA ARG A 281 -9.58 8.05 -1.61
C ARG A 281 -10.07 9.05 -2.65
N GLY A 282 -10.82 8.59 -3.63
CA GLY A 282 -11.41 9.47 -4.62
C GLY A 282 -12.38 8.76 -5.56
N VAL A 283 -13.18 9.57 -6.23
CA VAL A 283 -14.23 9.15 -7.17
C VAL A 283 -14.14 10.01 -8.42
N PHE A 284 -14.19 9.37 -9.58
CA PHE A 284 -14.28 9.99 -10.90
C PHE A 284 -15.62 9.57 -11.52
N PRO A 285 -16.65 10.43 -11.48
CA PRO A 285 -17.92 10.17 -12.15
C PRO A 285 -17.80 10.38 -13.66
N ASP A 286 -18.81 9.93 -14.41
CA ASP A 286 -18.99 10.24 -15.83
C ASP A 286 -17.84 9.80 -16.76
N VAL A 287 -17.15 8.69 -16.44
CA VAL A 287 -15.99 8.19 -17.20
C VAL A 287 -16.46 7.31 -18.35
N SER A 288 -16.10 7.65 -19.59
CA SER A 288 -16.38 6.78 -20.75
C SER A 288 -15.42 5.59 -20.79
N ARG A 289 -15.84 4.49 -21.44
CA ARG A 289 -14.99 3.28 -21.60
C ARG A 289 -13.59 3.60 -22.14
N ALA A 290 -13.49 4.50 -23.13
CA ALA A 290 -12.21 4.89 -23.74
C ALA A 290 -11.30 5.69 -22.80
N ARG A 291 -11.86 6.30 -21.75
CA ARG A 291 -11.13 7.11 -20.76
C ARG A 291 -10.67 6.29 -19.55
N LEU A 292 -11.18 5.07 -19.36
CA LEU A 292 -10.84 4.22 -18.20
C LEU A 292 -9.34 4.05 -17.99
N ALA A 293 -8.60 3.71 -19.07
CA ALA A 293 -7.15 3.53 -18.98
C ALA A 293 -6.41 4.81 -18.55
N LEU A 294 -6.90 5.99 -18.95
CA LEU A 294 -6.33 7.27 -18.57
C LEU A 294 -6.66 7.63 -17.11
N VAL A 295 -7.87 7.32 -16.65
CA VAL A 295 -8.23 7.53 -15.23
C VAL A 295 -7.42 6.61 -14.32
N VAL A 296 -7.18 5.36 -14.72
CA VAL A 296 -6.30 4.45 -13.97
C VAL A 296 -4.87 4.96 -13.92
N GLU A 297 -4.34 5.49 -15.03
CA GLU A 297 -3.03 6.16 -15.06
C GLU A 297 -2.98 7.33 -14.06
N GLU A 298 -3.99 8.21 -14.08
CA GLU A 298 -4.07 9.35 -13.16
C GLU A 298 -4.11 8.91 -11.68
N ILE A 299 -4.83 7.83 -11.37
CA ILE A 299 -4.87 7.25 -10.02
C ILE A 299 -3.49 6.70 -9.62
N VAL A 300 -2.84 5.95 -10.51
CA VAL A 300 -1.52 5.35 -10.23
C VAL A 300 -0.47 6.44 -10.02
N ALA A 301 -0.45 7.47 -10.85
CA ALA A 301 0.47 8.60 -10.69
C ALA A 301 0.27 9.35 -9.34
N GLN A 302 -0.98 9.55 -8.92
CA GLN A 302 -1.28 10.14 -7.60
C GLN A 302 -0.76 9.26 -6.45
N VAL A 303 -0.95 7.95 -6.57
CA VAL A 303 -0.50 6.99 -5.57
C VAL A 303 1.03 6.95 -5.50
N GLU A 304 1.72 6.96 -6.64
CA GLU A 304 3.19 6.99 -6.70
C GLU A 304 3.76 8.25 -6.04
N LEU A 305 3.18 9.42 -6.29
CA LEU A 305 3.59 10.67 -5.65
C LEU A 305 3.43 10.60 -4.12
N GLU A 306 2.32 10.06 -3.64
CA GLU A 306 2.06 9.95 -2.20
C GLU A 306 2.91 8.89 -1.50
N TRP A 307 3.43 7.92 -2.25
CA TRP A 307 4.23 6.81 -1.73
C TRP A 307 5.69 6.83 -2.17
N ALA A 308 6.16 7.94 -2.75
CA ALA A 308 7.54 8.08 -3.22
C ALA A 308 8.57 7.71 -2.13
N ASP A 309 8.27 8.01 -0.87
CA ASP A 309 9.14 7.74 0.29
C ASP A 309 8.92 6.36 0.93
N ARG A 310 7.99 5.55 0.40
CA ARG A 310 7.63 4.25 0.97
C ARG A 310 8.32 3.11 0.23
N ARG A 311 9.14 2.35 0.97
CA ARG A 311 9.69 1.06 0.49
C ARG A 311 8.70 -0.09 0.70
N ALA A 312 7.55 -0.04 0.04
CA ALA A 312 6.54 -1.11 0.09
C ALA A 312 6.23 -1.63 -1.31
N GLU A 313 6.11 -2.95 -1.46
CA GLU A 313 5.56 -3.53 -2.68
C GLU A 313 4.06 -3.24 -2.76
N VAL A 314 3.64 -2.70 -3.90
CA VAL A 314 2.27 -2.31 -4.20
C VAL A 314 1.67 -3.28 -5.20
N ALA A 315 0.45 -3.74 -4.96
CA ALA A 315 -0.35 -4.47 -5.95
C ALA A 315 -1.56 -3.62 -6.42
N ILE A 316 -1.94 -3.79 -7.69
CA ILE A 316 -3.12 -3.15 -8.27
C ILE A 316 -4.20 -4.20 -8.48
N GLU A 317 -5.36 -3.95 -7.88
CA GLU A 317 -6.55 -4.78 -8.03
C GLU A 317 -7.65 -3.97 -8.71
N VAL A 318 -8.13 -4.42 -9.87
CA VAL A 318 -9.19 -3.71 -10.59
C VAL A 318 -10.48 -4.50 -10.52
N VAL A 319 -11.45 -3.97 -9.79
CA VAL A 319 -12.80 -4.51 -9.64
C VAL A 319 -13.64 -4.05 -10.82
N LEU A 320 -14.07 -5.01 -11.65
CA LEU A 320 -14.74 -4.76 -12.92
C LEU A 320 -16.11 -5.46 -12.97
N PRO A 321 -17.10 -4.86 -13.64
CA PRO A 321 -18.33 -5.55 -14.01
C PRO A 321 -18.05 -6.53 -15.16
N TRP A 322 -18.90 -7.54 -15.32
CA TRP A 322 -18.69 -8.63 -16.29
C TRP A 322 -18.37 -8.16 -17.73
N GLN A 323 -18.93 -7.02 -18.16
CA GLN A 323 -18.72 -6.44 -19.50
C GLN A 323 -17.26 -6.00 -19.74
N LEU A 324 -16.51 -5.73 -18.67
CA LEU A 324 -15.15 -5.22 -18.71
C LEU A 324 -14.11 -6.25 -18.26
N LEU A 325 -14.51 -7.47 -17.88
CA LEU A 325 -13.56 -8.48 -17.37
C LEU A 325 -12.44 -8.81 -18.37
N ASN A 326 -12.71 -8.75 -19.67
CA ASN A 326 -11.73 -9.05 -20.73
C ASN A 326 -10.90 -7.83 -21.19
N GLU A 327 -10.94 -6.71 -20.47
CA GLU A 327 -10.10 -5.54 -20.76
C GLU A 327 -8.60 -5.83 -20.55
N ASP A 328 -7.74 -5.12 -21.29
CA ASP A 328 -6.29 -5.31 -21.27
C ASP A 328 -5.59 -4.58 -20.12
N ILE A 329 -6.14 -4.71 -18.91
CA ILE A 329 -5.77 -3.90 -17.73
C ILE A 329 -4.27 -3.93 -17.46
N ALA A 330 -3.66 -5.11 -17.51
CA ALA A 330 -2.23 -5.29 -17.24
C ALA A 330 -1.33 -4.47 -18.19
N TRP A 331 -1.83 -4.12 -19.36
CA TRP A 331 -1.14 -3.40 -20.43
C TRP A 331 -1.60 -1.95 -20.56
N TRP A 332 -2.46 -1.47 -19.65
CA TRP A 332 -2.78 -0.04 -19.56
C TRP A 332 -1.55 0.78 -19.14
N PRO A 333 -1.46 2.06 -19.54
CA PRO A 333 -0.37 2.93 -19.15
C PRO A 333 -0.29 3.07 -17.63
N ALA A 334 0.91 2.96 -17.08
CA ALA A 334 1.20 3.26 -15.68
C ALA A 334 1.59 4.73 -15.48
N GLU A 335 2.13 5.37 -16.51
CA GLU A 335 2.62 6.74 -16.49
C GLU A 335 2.40 7.40 -17.85
N ARG A 336 2.37 8.74 -17.88
CA ARG A 336 2.38 9.49 -19.13
C ARG A 336 3.73 9.36 -19.83
N PRO A 337 3.77 9.19 -21.17
CA PRO A 337 5.03 9.17 -21.90
C PRO A 337 5.78 10.49 -21.70
N ALA A 338 7.05 10.40 -21.27
CA ALA A 338 7.95 11.55 -21.26
C ALA A 338 8.59 11.72 -22.65
N ALA A 339 9.05 12.93 -22.98
CA ALA A 339 9.58 13.27 -24.31
C ALA A 339 10.70 12.34 -24.82
N TYR A 340 11.39 11.62 -23.93
CA TYR A 340 12.52 10.74 -24.25
C TYR A 340 12.39 9.33 -23.68
N LEU A 341 11.27 8.98 -23.05
CA LEU A 341 11.04 7.65 -22.46
C LEU A 341 9.69 7.10 -22.94
N GLY A 342 9.67 5.82 -23.35
CA GLY A 342 8.43 5.13 -23.69
C GLY A 342 7.53 4.96 -22.46
N ALA A 343 6.21 4.89 -22.68
CA ALA A 343 5.26 4.68 -21.61
C ALA A 343 5.42 3.28 -20.99
N ARG A 344 5.52 3.22 -19.65
CA ARG A 344 5.41 1.95 -18.93
C ARG A 344 3.97 1.48 -18.88
N VAL A 345 3.79 0.16 -18.83
CA VAL A 345 2.49 -0.47 -18.56
C VAL A 345 2.41 -0.97 -17.12
N LEU A 346 1.20 -1.12 -16.58
CA LEU A 346 0.99 -1.52 -15.18
C LEU A 346 1.76 -2.80 -14.82
N ALA A 347 1.74 -3.82 -15.69
CA ALA A 347 2.42 -5.10 -15.45
C ALA A 347 3.95 -5.01 -15.34
N MET A 348 4.58 -3.93 -15.79
CA MET A 348 6.02 -3.73 -15.63
C MET A 348 6.38 -3.44 -14.17
N THR A 349 5.53 -2.68 -13.48
CA THR A 349 5.82 -2.17 -12.14
C THR A 349 5.10 -3.00 -11.08
N TYR A 350 3.82 -3.32 -11.33
CA TYR A 350 2.90 -3.85 -10.32
C TYR A 350 2.44 -5.28 -10.63
N PRO A 351 2.23 -6.14 -9.62
CA PRO A 351 1.27 -7.23 -9.73
C PRO A 351 -0.12 -6.65 -10.02
N VAL A 352 -0.77 -7.13 -11.08
CA VAL A 352 -2.09 -6.66 -11.51
C VAL A 352 -3.06 -7.83 -11.55
N VAL A 353 -4.19 -7.72 -10.85
CA VAL A 353 -5.26 -8.73 -10.89
C VAL A 353 -6.62 -8.09 -11.15
N VAL A 354 -7.51 -8.86 -11.77
CA VAL A 354 -8.91 -8.48 -12.00
C VAL A 354 -9.78 -9.08 -10.91
N ARG A 355 -10.82 -8.35 -10.49
CA ARG A 355 -11.81 -8.76 -9.49
C ARG A 355 -13.22 -8.60 -10.03
N SER A 356 -14.15 -9.42 -9.56
CA SER A 356 -15.54 -9.36 -10.02
C SER A 356 -16.39 -8.41 -9.18
N LEU A 357 -16.89 -7.33 -9.78
CA LEU A 357 -17.91 -6.47 -9.17
C LEU A 357 -19.21 -7.24 -8.93
N ASP A 358 -19.60 -8.10 -9.89
CA ASP A 358 -20.81 -8.92 -9.79
C ASP A 358 -20.81 -9.82 -8.56
N ARG A 359 -19.66 -10.44 -8.25
CA ARG A 359 -19.49 -11.25 -7.04
C ARG A 359 -19.52 -10.41 -5.77
N LEU A 360 -18.89 -9.24 -5.78
CA LEU A 360 -18.89 -8.32 -4.64
C LEU A 360 -20.32 -7.89 -4.28
N ARG A 361 -21.15 -7.56 -5.29
CA ARG A 361 -22.55 -7.17 -5.11
C ARG A 361 -23.46 -8.33 -4.68
N GLN A 362 -23.16 -9.56 -5.12
CA GLN A 362 -24.01 -10.72 -4.83
C GLN A 362 -23.70 -11.39 -3.48
N ARG A 363 -24.23 -10.81 -2.39
CA ARG A 363 -24.07 -11.32 -1.01
C ARG A 363 -24.36 -12.82 -0.83
N ARG A 364 -25.33 -13.38 -1.56
CA ARG A 364 -25.67 -14.81 -1.53
C ARG A 364 -24.51 -15.74 -1.93
N TRP A 365 -23.53 -15.27 -2.70
CA TRP A 365 -22.36 -16.06 -3.12
C TRP A 365 -21.23 -16.05 -2.07
N HIS A 366 -21.28 -15.13 -1.10
CA HIS A 366 -20.17 -14.90 -0.16
C HIS A 366 -19.90 -16.07 0.79
N GLY A 367 -20.92 -16.89 1.08
CA GLY A 367 -20.75 -18.07 1.92
C GLY A 367 -19.87 -19.14 1.26
N ALA A 368 -20.17 -19.49 0.01
CA ALA A 368 -19.37 -20.46 -0.76
C ALA A 368 -17.96 -19.93 -1.01
N TRP A 369 -17.85 -18.64 -1.34
CA TRP A 369 -16.58 -17.94 -1.52
C TRP A 369 -15.65 -18.03 -0.30
N ARG A 370 -16.13 -17.63 0.89
CA ARG A 370 -15.33 -17.66 2.13
C ARG A 370 -14.86 -19.07 2.46
N ARG A 371 -15.76 -20.06 2.41
CA ARG A 371 -15.42 -21.46 2.70
C ARG A 371 -14.31 -21.99 1.79
N ARG A 372 -14.40 -21.71 0.49
CA ARG A 372 -13.40 -22.19 -0.48
C ARG A 372 -12.06 -21.46 -0.33
N TRP A 373 -12.10 -20.16 -0.03
CA TRP A 373 -10.89 -19.39 0.28
C TRP A 373 -10.16 -19.93 1.52
N GLU A 374 -10.91 -20.18 2.60
CA GLU A 374 -10.36 -20.78 3.81
C GLU A 374 -9.79 -22.19 3.56
N GLN A 375 -10.46 -23.02 2.76
CA GLN A 375 -9.94 -24.34 2.39
C GLN A 375 -8.61 -24.21 1.63
N LEU A 376 -8.55 -23.31 0.64
CA LEU A 376 -7.35 -23.07 -0.14
C LEU A 376 -6.18 -22.62 0.76
N ARG A 377 -6.45 -21.77 1.77
CA ARG A 377 -5.43 -21.35 2.75
C ARG A 377 -4.98 -22.46 3.68
N ARG A 378 -5.89 -23.34 4.11
CA ARG A 378 -5.59 -24.46 5.01
C ARG A 378 -4.81 -25.58 4.32
N GLU A 379 -5.15 -25.89 3.07
CA GLU A 379 -4.55 -26.99 2.31
C GLU A 379 -4.12 -26.56 0.88
N PRO A 380 -3.10 -25.69 0.73
CA PRO A 380 -2.69 -25.18 -0.58
C PRO A 380 -2.24 -26.27 -1.58
N ALA A 381 -1.65 -27.36 -1.07
CA ALA A 381 -1.14 -28.46 -1.89
C ALA A 381 -2.23 -29.41 -2.43
N GLY A 382 -3.46 -29.33 -1.89
CA GLY A 382 -4.59 -30.18 -2.29
C GLY A 382 -5.43 -29.60 -3.43
N ASP A 383 -5.03 -28.45 -3.94
CA ASP A 383 -5.76 -27.66 -4.92
C ASP A 383 -5.78 -28.31 -6.32
N ARG A 384 -6.89 -28.09 -7.04
CA ARG A 384 -7.18 -28.67 -8.36
C ARG A 384 -7.59 -27.59 -9.35
N VAL A 385 -7.20 -27.80 -10.60
CA VAL A 385 -7.55 -26.94 -11.73
C VAL A 385 -8.66 -27.58 -12.54
N TYR A 386 -9.81 -26.90 -12.61
CA TYR A 386 -10.92 -27.30 -13.45
C TYR A 386 -10.74 -26.75 -14.87
N ARG A 387 -10.84 -27.63 -15.88
CA ARG A 387 -10.83 -27.23 -17.29
C ARG A 387 -12.25 -27.20 -17.82
N SER A 388 -12.71 -26.02 -18.25
CA SER A 388 -13.95 -25.89 -19.00
C SER A 388 -13.90 -26.66 -20.32
N ARG A 389 -14.95 -27.46 -20.57
CA ARG A 389 -15.14 -28.21 -21.81
C ARG A 389 -16.64 -28.20 -22.18
N PRO A 390 -17.13 -27.11 -22.79
CA PRO A 390 -18.53 -26.98 -23.18
C PRO A 390 -18.99 -28.16 -24.02
N HIS A 391 -19.96 -28.92 -23.50
CA HIS A 391 -20.53 -30.06 -24.22
C HIS A 391 -21.97 -30.35 -23.77
N GLY A 392 -22.89 -30.37 -24.73
CA GLY A 392 -24.30 -30.68 -24.49
C GLY A 392 -25.09 -29.54 -23.86
N ALA A 393 -26.41 -29.72 -23.76
CA ALA A 393 -27.34 -28.72 -23.23
C ALA A 393 -27.23 -28.53 -21.70
N ASP A 394 -26.83 -29.58 -20.98
CA ASP A 394 -26.72 -29.58 -19.52
C ASP A 394 -25.33 -29.18 -19.00
N TYR A 395 -24.50 -28.59 -19.86
CA TYR A 395 -23.10 -28.28 -19.55
C TYR A 395 -22.93 -27.48 -18.26
N PHE A 396 -23.61 -26.33 -18.14
CA PHE A 396 -23.47 -25.45 -16.98
C PHE A 396 -23.99 -26.07 -15.69
N THR A 397 -25.08 -26.84 -15.78
CA THR A 397 -25.62 -27.59 -14.64
C THR A 397 -24.63 -28.64 -14.14
N THR A 398 -23.99 -29.34 -15.07
CA THR A 398 -22.97 -30.36 -14.76
C THR A 398 -21.72 -29.71 -14.16
N MET A 399 -21.23 -28.63 -14.77
CA MET A 399 -20.11 -27.85 -14.27
C MET A 399 -20.37 -27.33 -12.85
N GLU A 400 -21.54 -26.74 -12.59
CA GLU A 400 -21.90 -26.25 -11.26
C GLU A 400 -21.94 -27.38 -10.22
N ALA A 401 -22.51 -28.54 -10.58
CA ALA A 401 -22.56 -29.71 -9.72
C ALA A 401 -21.14 -30.25 -9.39
N GLU A 402 -20.26 -30.35 -10.38
CA GLU A 402 -18.87 -30.79 -10.18
C GLU A 402 -18.07 -29.82 -9.31
N LEU A 403 -18.19 -28.51 -9.60
CA LEU A 403 -17.50 -27.47 -8.84
C LEU A 403 -17.98 -27.42 -7.39
N THR A 404 -19.28 -27.60 -7.14
CA THR A 404 -19.87 -27.57 -5.80
C THR A 404 -19.59 -28.86 -5.02
N GLY A 405 -19.48 -30.00 -5.72
CA GLY A 405 -19.25 -31.31 -5.11
C GLY A 405 -17.84 -31.52 -4.54
N ASP A 406 -16.82 -30.82 -5.06
CA ASP A 406 -15.44 -30.92 -4.56
C ASP A 406 -14.88 -29.51 -4.23
N ALA A 407 -14.63 -29.27 -2.95
CA ALA A 407 -14.09 -28.00 -2.46
C ALA A 407 -12.63 -27.76 -2.86
N ARG A 408 -11.93 -28.79 -3.37
CA ARG A 408 -10.53 -28.69 -3.81
C ARG A 408 -10.34 -27.99 -5.15
N TRP A 409 -11.39 -27.74 -5.92
CA TRP A 409 -11.26 -26.92 -7.13
C TRP A 409 -10.96 -25.47 -6.74
N GLY A 410 -9.73 -24.99 -6.87
CA GLY A 410 -9.36 -23.59 -6.59
C GLY A 410 -9.26 -22.74 -7.85
N THR A 411 -8.94 -23.32 -9.00
CA THR A 411 -8.82 -22.57 -10.25
C THR A 411 -9.74 -23.11 -11.33
N LEU A 412 -10.39 -22.19 -12.05
CA LEU A 412 -11.12 -22.47 -13.29
C LEU A 412 -10.36 -21.93 -14.49
N VAL A 413 -10.14 -22.74 -15.51
CA VAL A 413 -9.66 -22.29 -16.83
C VAL A 413 -10.82 -22.27 -17.82
N LEU A 414 -11.14 -21.10 -18.35
CA LEU A 414 -12.27 -20.92 -19.28
C LEU A 414 -12.02 -21.60 -20.62
N SER A 415 -13.09 -21.95 -21.33
CA SER A 415 -13.00 -22.49 -22.69
C SER A 415 -12.74 -21.40 -23.73
N GLU A 416 -13.27 -20.20 -23.49
CA GLU A 416 -13.16 -19.03 -24.37
C GLU A 416 -13.16 -17.74 -23.54
N PRO A 417 -12.63 -16.62 -24.07
CA PRO A 417 -12.66 -15.35 -23.35
C PRO A 417 -14.10 -14.87 -23.06
N PRO A 418 -14.36 -14.25 -21.91
CA PRO A 418 -15.66 -13.65 -21.57
C PRO A 418 -15.82 -12.29 -22.27
N ALA A 419 -15.91 -12.31 -23.60
CA ALA A 419 -16.06 -11.12 -24.43
C ALA A 419 -17.54 -10.86 -24.78
N PRO A 420 -17.93 -9.61 -25.11
CA PRO A 420 -19.25 -9.32 -25.64
C PRO A 420 -19.56 -10.19 -26.88
N GLY A 421 -20.64 -10.97 -26.82
CA GLY A 421 -21.01 -11.93 -27.87
C GLY A 421 -20.55 -13.38 -27.63
N ALA A 422 -19.61 -13.61 -26.69
CA ALA A 422 -19.17 -14.95 -26.26
C ALA A 422 -19.93 -15.36 -24.99
N ALA A 423 -21.18 -15.83 -25.17
CA ALA A 423 -22.06 -16.16 -24.05
C ALA A 423 -21.50 -17.27 -23.15
N THR A 424 -20.79 -18.24 -23.71
CA THR A 424 -20.26 -19.39 -22.93
C THR A 424 -19.22 -18.92 -21.94
N GLY A 425 -18.22 -18.15 -22.37
CA GLY A 425 -17.17 -17.62 -21.48
C GLY A 425 -17.74 -16.82 -20.31
N ILE A 426 -18.74 -15.97 -20.55
CA ILE A 426 -19.41 -15.20 -19.49
C ILE A 426 -20.15 -16.13 -18.51
N GLN A 427 -20.89 -17.12 -19.02
CA GLN A 427 -21.63 -18.06 -18.17
C GLN A 427 -20.70 -18.96 -17.34
N GLU A 428 -19.55 -19.37 -17.88
CA GLU A 428 -18.52 -20.11 -17.14
C GLU A 428 -17.95 -19.27 -15.99
N VAL A 429 -17.62 -17.99 -16.24
CA VAL A 429 -17.16 -17.08 -15.19
C VAL A 429 -18.20 -16.97 -14.08
N LEU A 430 -19.45 -16.65 -14.42
CA LEU A 430 -20.52 -16.49 -13.42
C LEU A 430 -20.78 -17.80 -12.65
N THR A 431 -20.71 -18.94 -13.32
CA THR A 431 -20.83 -20.27 -12.68
C THR A 431 -19.69 -20.51 -11.70
N GLY A 432 -18.45 -20.19 -12.08
CA GLY A 432 -17.29 -20.34 -11.23
C GLY A 432 -17.34 -19.43 -9.98
N LEU A 433 -17.70 -18.16 -10.18
CA LEU A 433 -17.85 -17.18 -9.08
C LEU A 433 -18.95 -17.60 -8.11
N ARG A 434 -20.10 -18.07 -8.62
CA ARG A 434 -21.21 -18.58 -7.82
C ARG A 434 -20.83 -19.83 -7.01
N ALA A 435 -20.03 -20.73 -7.59
CA ALA A 435 -19.48 -21.91 -6.89
C ALA A 435 -18.40 -21.55 -5.85
N GLY A 436 -17.97 -20.28 -5.81
CA GLY A 436 -17.06 -19.76 -4.82
C GLY A 436 -15.58 -19.86 -5.19
N LEU A 437 -15.23 -20.17 -6.46
CA LEU A 437 -13.84 -20.32 -6.91
C LEU A 437 -13.00 -19.06 -6.60
N PRO A 438 -11.79 -19.21 -6.05
CA PRO A 438 -10.89 -18.09 -5.77
C PRO A 438 -10.24 -17.50 -7.03
N ALA A 439 -9.93 -18.33 -8.03
CA ALA A 439 -9.25 -17.91 -9.25
C ALA A 439 -9.95 -18.40 -10.53
N ILE A 440 -9.95 -17.53 -11.56
CA ILE A 440 -10.38 -17.88 -12.91
C ILE A 440 -9.33 -17.34 -13.90
N ILE A 441 -8.90 -18.16 -14.84
CA ILE A 441 -7.85 -17.84 -15.81
C ILE A 441 -8.35 -18.08 -17.23
N TRP A 442 -7.97 -17.20 -18.16
CA TRP A 442 -8.24 -17.39 -19.58
C TRP A 442 -7.23 -16.63 -20.44
N HIS A 443 -7.25 -16.93 -21.74
CA HIS A 443 -6.55 -16.18 -22.77
C HIS A 443 -7.50 -15.13 -23.36
N ARG A 444 -7.06 -13.88 -23.43
CA ARG A 444 -7.91 -12.72 -23.79
C ARG A 444 -8.55 -12.80 -25.18
N SER A 445 -7.84 -13.40 -26.14
CA SER A 445 -8.18 -13.31 -27.56
C SER A 445 -8.48 -14.66 -28.22
N GLU A 446 -8.20 -15.78 -27.56
CA GLU A 446 -8.22 -17.10 -28.18
C GLU A 446 -8.91 -18.12 -27.27
N PRO A 447 -9.65 -19.09 -27.83
CA PRO A 447 -10.15 -20.22 -27.06
C PRO A 447 -9.03 -21.10 -26.49
N THR A 448 -9.34 -21.80 -25.40
CA THR A 448 -8.39 -22.69 -24.73
C THR A 448 -8.14 -23.95 -25.53
N THR A 449 -6.97 -24.04 -26.14
CA THR A 449 -6.45 -25.25 -26.81
C THR A 449 -5.80 -26.21 -25.82
N ASP A 450 -5.49 -27.45 -26.23
CA ASP A 450 -4.76 -28.40 -25.38
C ASP A 450 -3.37 -27.90 -24.98
N ARG A 451 -2.66 -27.25 -25.91
CA ARG A 451 -1.36 -26.64 -25.63
C ARG A 451 -1.47 -25.52 -24.58
N LEU A 452 -2.38 -24.59 -24.79
CA LEU A 452 -2.62 -23.49 -23.85
C LEU A 452 -3.05 -24.02 -22.48
N TRP A 453 -3.87 -25.07 -22.46
CA TRP A 453 -4.24 -25.76 -21.22
C TRP A 453 -3.04 -26.34 -20.49
N ASP A 454 -2.11 -27.01 -21.17
CA ASP A 454 -0.93 -27.57 -20.52
C ASP A 454 -0.03 -26.48 -19.94
N GLU A 455 0.20 -25.39 -20.69
CA GLU A 455 0.95 -24.22 -20.19
C GLU A 455 0.28 -23.58 -18.96
N LEU A 456 -1.05 -23.38 -18.98
CA LEU A 456 -1.80 -22.84 -17.83
C LEU A 456 -1.86 -23.81 -16.65
N ARG A 457 -1.92 -25.12 -16.90
CA ARG A 457 -1.93 -26.15 -15.86
C ARG A 457 -0.59 -26.23 -15.15
N GLU A 458 0.53 -26.13 -15.88
CA GLU A 458 1.86 -26.06 -15.30
C GLU A 458 2.03 -24.82 -14.41
N LEU A 459 1.50 -23.67 -14.84
CA LEU A 459 1.51 -22.44 -14.07
C LEU A 459 0.86 -22.56 -12.69
N VAL A 460 -0.27 -23.27 -12.62
CA VAL A 460 -0.99 -23.53 -11.35
C VAL A 460 -0.33 -24.66 -10.55
N GLY A 461 0.26 -25.64 -11.23
CA GLY A 461 0.94 -26.78 -10.61
C GLY A 461 2.19 -26.40 -9.81
N ASP A 462 2.88 -25.34 -10.22
CA ASP A 462 3.95 -24.75 -9.42
C ASP A 462 3.36 -23.97 -8.24
N GLY A 463 3.30 -24.59 -7.06
CA GLY A 463 2.97 -23.88 -5.82
C GLY A 463 1.48 -23.54 -5.58
N GLY A 464 0.57 -24.03 -6.43
CA GLY A 464 -0.89 -24.01 -6.23
C GLY A 464 -1.55 -22.66 -6.52
N THR A 465 -2.89 -22.61 -6.45
CA THR A 465 -3.69 -21.41 -6.76
C THR A 465 -3.21 -20.15 -6.02
N LEU A 466 -2.75 -20.24 -4.77
CA LEU A 466 -2.28 -19.08 -3.98
C LEU A 466 -1.10 -18.32 -4.61
N ARG A 467 -0.31 -18.96 -5.47
CA ARG A 467 0.85 -18.32 -6.11
C ARG A 467 0.57 -17.75 -7.50
N LEU A 468 -0.66 -17.89 -8.00
CA LEU A 468 -1.03 -17.43 -9.33
C LEU A 468 -0.80 -15.93 -9.58
N PRO A 469 -1.10 -14.99 -8.66
CA PRO A 469 -0.80 -13.58 -8.90
C PRO A 469 0.69 -13.32 -9.17
N ILE A 470 1.57 -14.02 -8.44
CA ILE A 470 3.02 -13.94 -8.59
C ILE A 470 3.44 -14.54 -9.94
N HIS A 471 2.93 -15.72 -10.26
CA HIS A 471 3.32 -16.45 -11.48
C HIS A 471 2.83 -15.74 -12.75
N VAL A 472 1.61 -15.20 -12.73
CA VAL A 472 1.07 -14.39 -13.83
C VAL A 472 1.85 -13.10 -14.01
N ARG A 473 2.30 -12.46 -12.92
CA ARG A 473 3.22 -11.30 -13.02
C ARG A 473 4.53 -11.70 -13.68
N GLN A 474 5.12 -12.83 -13.27
CA GLN A 474 6.36 -13.34 -13.86
C GLN A 474 6.21 -13.57 -15.37
N LEU A 475 5.13 -14.24 -15.80
CA LEU A 475 4.82 -14.48 -17.21
C LEU A 475 4.67 -13.18 -18.01
N ARG A 476 4.06 -12.15 -17.44
CA ARG A 476 3.92 -10.84 -18.09
C ARG A 476 5.27 -10.15 -18.26
N LEU A 477 6.15 -10.23 -17.25
CA LEU A 477 7.51 -9.72 -17.34
C LEU A 477 8.34 -10.48 -18.38
N ASP A 478 8.14 -11.80 -18.51
CA ASP A 478 8.80 -12.59 -19.54
C ASP A 478 8.31 -12.23 -20.95
N ALA A 479 7.01 -11.97 -21.12
CA ALA A 479 6.48 -11.43 -22.37
C ALA A 479 7.11 -10.08 -22.75
N LEU A 480 7.34 -9.19 -21.77
CA LEU A 480 7.98 -7.90 -22.00
C LEU A 480 9.45 -8.03 -22.42
N ARG A 481 10.16 -9.06 -21.91
CA ARG A 481 11.55 -9.37 -22.27
C ARG A 481 11.69 -10.05 -23.62
N ALA A 482 10.63 -10.70 -24.11
CA ALA A 482 10.62 -11.31 -25.43
C ALA A 482 10.78 -10.26 -26.54
N GLU A 483 11.35 -10.71 -27.66
CA GLU A 483 11.47 -9.91 -28.88
C GLU A 483 10.09 -9.45 -29.36
N PRO A 484 9.96 -8.27 -30.02
CA PRO A 484 8.68 -7.72 -30.44
C PRO A 484 7.77 -8.70 -31.19
N ASP A 485 8.34 -9.47 -32.14
CA ASP A 485 7.60 -10.44 -32.95
C ASP A 485 7.12 -11.66 -32.16
N GLN A 486 7.77 -11.96 -31.03
CA GLN A 486 7.44 -13.08 -30.14
C GLN A 486 6.56 -12.65 -28.96
N ARG A 487 6.60 -11.37 -28.58
CA ARG A 487 5.81 -10.80 -27.48
C ARG A 487 4.32 -11.00 -27.70
N ASP A 488 3.82 -10.73 -28.90
CA ASP A 488 2.40 -10.89 -29.22
C ASP A 488 1.95 -12.36 -29.29
N GLN A 489 2.89 -13.30 -29.35
CA GLN A 489 2.60 -14.74 -29.30
C GLN A 489 2.80 -15.33 -27.89
N HIS A 490 3.40 -14.56 -26.98
CA HIS A 490 3.71 -15.02 -25.64
C HIS A 490 2.46 -15.05 -24.76
N ILE A 491 2.18 -16.16 -24.08
CA ILE A 491 1.00 -16.32 -23.22
C ILE A 491 0.86 -15.19 -22.18
N GLY A 492 1.99 -14.74 -21.61
CA GLY A 492 2.04 -13.62 -20.68
C GLY A 492 1.46 -12.30 -21.22
N ARG A 493 1.43 -12.10 -22.55
CA ARG A 493 0.80 -10.93 -23.17
C ARG A 493 -0.73 -10.95 -23.08
N HIS A 494 -1.32 -12.14 -23.07
CA HIS A 494 -2.78 -12.31 -23.22
C HIS A 494 -3.45 -13.00 -22.03
N VAL A 495 -2.67 -13.47 -21.04
CA VAL A 495 -3.22 -14.13 -19.85
C VAL A 495 -3.93 -13.12 -18.94
N VAL A 496 -5.18 -13.44 -18.63
CA VAL A 496 -5.98 -12.70 -17.64
C VAL A 496 -6.23 -13.60 -16.43
N LEU A 497 -6.02 -13.03 -15.25
CA LEU A 497 -6.27 -13.67 -13.96
C LEU A 497 -7.32 -12.85 -13.22
N LEU A 498 -8.49 -13.46 -13.02
CA LEU A 498 -9.45 -13.02 -12.03
C LEU A 498 -9.07 -13.66 -10.70
N TRP A 499 -8.80 -12.83 -9.69
CA TRP A 499 -8.35 -13.23 -8.36
C TRP A 499 -9.19 -12.55 -7.29
N ASP A 500 -10.10 -13.29 -6.67
CA ASP A 500 -11.10 -12.71 -5.76
C ASP A 500 -10.89 -13.17 -4.31
N ASP A 501 -10.34 -12.29 -3.47
CA ASP A 501 -10.17 -12.53 -2.03
C ASP A 501 -11.36 -11.98 -1.20
N PRO A 502 -12.08 -12.82 -0.42
CA PRO A 502 -13.25 -12.40 0.34
C PRO A 502 -12.95 -11.46 1.51
N GLU A 503 -11.71 -11.42 1.99
CA GLU A 503 -11.26 -10.61 3.11
C GLU A 503 -10.90 -9.17 2.67
N ARG A 504 -10.51 -8.99 1.40
CA ARG A 504 -10.18 -7.69 0.81
C ARG A 504 -11.37 -7.05 0.12
N ARG A 505 -12.29 -6.47 0.88
CA ARG A 505 -13.46 -5.76 0.32
C ARG A 505 -13.28 -4.25 0.47
N PRO A 506 -13.70 -3.45 -0.53
CA PRO A 506 -13.87 -2.01 -0.30
C PRO A 506 -14.81 -1.80 0.88
N GLU A 507 -14.54 -0.81 1.73
CA GLU A 507 -15.48 -0.39 2.77
C GLU A 507 -16.74 0.12 2.07
N LEU A 508 -17.77 -0.73 1.99
CA LEU A 508 -19.06 -0.41 1.37
C LEU A 508 -19.93 0.49 2.27
N ASP A 509 -19.48 0.81 3.49
CA ASP A 509 -20.26 1.53 4.49
C ASP A 509 -20.00 3.04 4.44
N GLY A 510 -20.58 3.68 3.43
CA GLY A 510 -21.02 5.08 3.56
C GLY A 510 -22.28 5.16 4.44
N PRO A 511 -22.56 6.29 5.11
CA PRO A 511 -23.56 6.41 6.18
C PRO A 511 -25.05 6.31 5.76
N GLU A 512 -25.39 5.69 4.64
CA GLU A 512 -26.78 5.62 4.14
C GLU A 512 -27.54 4.34 4.54
N ASP A 513 -26.84 3.26 4.94
CA ASP A 513 -27.50 2.00 5.34
C ASP A 513 -27.93 1.94 6.83
N ARG A 514 -27.94 3.10 7.53
CA ARG A 514 -28.47 3.22 8.91
C ARG A 514 -29.85 3.87 9.00
N ILE A 515 -30.49 4.21 7.88
CA ILE A 515 -31.86 4.75 7.88
C ILE A 515 -32.82 3.72 7.28
N GLY A 516 -33.12 2.70 8.08
CA GLY A 516 -34.09 1.67 7.72
C GLY A 516 -34.63 0.93 8.94
N GLY A 517 -34.75 1.62 10.08
CA GLY A 517 -35.15 0.97 11.31
C GLY A 517 -35.51 1.95 12.43
N ALA A 518 -36.58 2.73 12.26
CA ALA A 518 -37.34 3.26 13.38
C ALA A 518 -38.75 3.68 12.96
N ASN A 519 -39.74 2.89 13.42
CA ASN A 519 -41.15 3.20 13.63
C ASN A 519 -41.56 4.70 13.56
N ARG A 520 -42.39 5.06 12.58
CA ARG A 520 -43.82 5.37 12.76
C ARG A 520 -44.50 5.66 11.42
#